data_AF-A0A9D9T4J9-F1
#
_entry.id   AF-A0A9D9T4J9-F1
#
_cell.length_a   1.000
_cell.length_b   1.000
_cell.length_c   1.000
_cell.angle_alpha   90.00
_cell.angle_beta   90.00
_cell.angle_gamma   90.00
#
_symmetry.space_group_name_H-M   'P 1'
#
loop_
_entity.id
_entity.type
_entity.pdbx_description
1 polymer ?
#
loop_
_entity_poly.entity_id
_entity_poly.type
_entity_poly.pdbx_seq_one_letter_code
_entity_poly.pdbx_strand_id
1 'polypeptide(L)'
;MKTIQSIADLQESILLLEIQKESEKTILKNQVKETYESLKPINMIKNFLDEATDMSDVKGGLLDSSISLLSGYLSKKVIFGSTHNPLKIFMGTLIQVGITSLVSKHASEIKSVTSRIANLLIAKVHKPA
;
A
#
# COMPACT_ATOMS: atom_id res chain seq x y z
N MET A 1 -12.10 9.24 51.59
CA MET A 1 -11.13 10.35 51.54
C MET A 1 -10.78 10.72 52.98
N LYS A 2 -9.49 10.66 53.38
CA LYS A 2 -9.05 11.12 54.70
C LYS A 2 -9.23 12.64 54.77
N THR A 3 -9.84 13.14 55.84
CA THR A 3 -9.93 14.58 56.13
C THR A 3 -8.57 15.06 56.63
N ILE A 4 -7.95 15.99 55.90
CA ILE A 4 -6.63 16.53 56.25
C ILE A 4 -6.80 17.46 57.46
N GLN A 5 -6.22 17.10 58.61
CA GLN A 5 -6.33 17.89 59.85
C GLN A 5 -4.97 18.40 60.35
N SER A 6 -3.85 17.86 59.88
CA SER A 6 -2.50 18.30 60.23
C SER A 6 -1.53 18.36 59.04
N ILE A 7 -0.40 19.04 59.21
CA ILE A 7 0.68 19.14 58.20
C ILE A 7 1.24 17.75 57.84
N ALA A 8 1.27 16.81 58.81
CA ALA A 8 1.73 15.45 58.58
C ALA A 8 0.76 14.66 57.66
N ASP A 9 -0.56 14.84 57.83
CA ASP A 9 -1.57 14.22 56.96
C ASP A 9 -1.49 14.74 55.51
N LEU A 10 -1.09 16.01 55.37
CA LEU A 10 -0.87 16.67 54.09
C LEU A 10 0.33 16.06 53.36
N GLN A 11 1.44 15.84 54.07
CA GLN A 11 2.63 15.18 53.51
C GLN A 11 2.37 13.72 53.13
N GLU A 12 1.67 12.97 53.98
CA GLU A 12 1.26 11.58 53.68
C GLU A 12 0.39 11.53 52.42
N SER A 13 -0.57 12.46 52.29
CA SER A 13 -1.45 12.56 51.12
C SER A 13 -0.69 12.94 49.85
N ILE A 14 0.27 13.87 49.94
CA ILE A 14 1.12 14.25 48.80
C ILE A 14 1.92 13.04 48.31
N LEU A 15 2.55 12.30 49.23
CA LEU A 15 3.36 11.13 48.89
C LEU A 15 2.49 10.05 48.20
N LEU A 16 1.29 9.80 48.72
CA LEU A 16 0.34 8.86 48.14
C LEU A 16 -0.10 9.31 46.72
N LEU A 17 -0.40 10.59 46.54
CA LEU A 17 -0.76 11.17 45.24
C LEU A 17 0.40 11.12 44.25
N GLU A 18 1.64 11.32 44.68
CA GLU A 18 2.83 11.20 43.83
C GLU A 18 3.02 9.76 43.33
N ILE A 19 2.88 8.77 44.22
CA ILE A 19 2.92 7.35 43.83
C ILE A 19 1.81 7.02 42.83
N GLN A 20 0.57 7.48 43.09
CA GLN A 20 -0.54 7.27 42.15
C GLN A 20 -0.25 7.90 40.80
N LYS A 21 0.19 9.15 40.78
CA LYS A 21 0.50 9.91 39.56
C LYS A 21 1.60 9.23 38.73
N GLU A 22 2.63 8.69 39.37
CA GLU A 22 3.69 7.96 38.66
C GLU A 22 3.16 6.66 38.03
N SER A 23 2.32 5.93 38.75
CA SER A 23 1.67 4.72 38.24
C SER A 23 0.76 5.03 37.04
N GLU A 24 -0.07 6.07 37.15
CA GLU A 24 -1.00 6.50 36.10
C GLU A 24 -0.25 6.99 34.86
N LYS A 25 0.84 7.73 35.05
CA LYS A 25 1.70 8.19 33.95
C LYS A 25 2.29 7.01 33.17
N THR A 26 2.70 5.96 33.86
CA THR A 26 3.27 4.76 33.23
C THR A 26 2.20 4.02 32.43
N ILE A 27 1.01 3.83 32.99
CA ILE A 27 -0.13 3.22 32.31
C ILE A 27 -0.50 4.00 31.06
N LEU A 28 -0.63 5.33 31.17
CA LEU A 28 -0.97 6.20 30.05
C LEU A 28 0.08 6.12 28.93
N LYS A 29 1.37 6.14 29.28
CA LYS A 29 2.46 6.03 28.31
C LYS A 29 2.41 4.71 27.54
N ASN A 30 2.10 3.61 28.24
CA ASN A 30 1.96 2.30 27.60
C ASN A 30 0.75 2.25 26.68
N GLN A 31 -0.42 2.75 27.11
CA GLN A 31 -1.62 2.80 26.29
C GLN A 31 -1.43 3.67 25.03
N VAL A 32 -0.76 4.82 25.16
CA VAL A 32 -0.43 5.67 24.01
C VAL A 32 0.51 4.94 23.05
N LYS A 33 1.52 4.24 23.56
CA LYS A 33 2.44 3.46 22.74
C LYS A 33 1.70 2.32 22.02
N GLU A 34 0.87 1.56 22.71
CA GLU A 34 0.09 0.46 22.13
C GLU A 34 -0.90 0.95 21.08
N THR A 35 -1.59 2.06 21.35
CA THR A 35 -2.51 2.69 20.39
C THR A 35 -1.73 3.22 19.18
N TYR A 36 -0.57 3.85 19.41
CA TYR A 36 0.28 4.31 18.32
C TYR A 36 0.78 3.15 17.46
N GLU A 37 1.24 2.05 18.08
CA GLU A 37 1.65 0.85 17.37
C GLU A 37 0.46 0.21 16.63
N SER A 38 -0.73 0.11 17.21
CA SER A 38 -1.89 -0.48 16.55
C SER A 38 -2.40 0.33 15.36
N LEU A 39 -2.26 1.67 15.41
CA LEU A 39 -2.59 2.56 14.30
C LEU A 39 -1.53 2.58 13.19
N LYS A 40 -0.35 1.96 13.39
CA LYS A 40 0.62 1.85 12.30
C LYS A 40 0.04 0.96 11.19
N PRO A 41 0.05 1.44 9.92
CA PRO A 41 -0.47 0.67 8.79
C PRO A 41 0.17 -0.72 8.67
N ILE A 42 1.44 -0.85 9.05
CA ILE A 42 2.17 -2.12 9.02
C ILE A 42 1.53 -3.18 9.95
N ASN A 43 1.05 -2.79 11.13
CA ASN A 43 0.42 -3.68 12.09
C ASN A 43 -1.01 -4.00 11.68
N MET A 44 -1.71 -3.06 11.04
CA MET A 44 -3.01 -3.32 10.42
C MET A 44 -2.87 -4.35 9.29
N ILE A 45 -1.94 -4.14 8.35
CA ILE A 45 -1.68 -5.07 7.24
C ILE A 45 -1.30 -6.45 7.78
N LYS A 46 -0.44 -6.52 8.80
CA LYS A 46 -0.07 -7.78 9.44
C LYS A 46 -1.29 -8.52 10.00
N ASN A 47 -2.14 -7.84 10.77
CA ASN A 47 -3.33 -8.46 11.34
C ASN A 47 -4.31 -8.94 10.26
N PHE A 48 -4.51 -8.15 9.20
CA PHE A 48 -5.31 -8.57 8.04
C PHE A 48 -4.73 -9.79 7.33
N LEU A 49 -3.40 -9.87 7.19
CA LEU A 49 -2.73 -11.00 6.55
C LEU A 49 -2.74 -12.26 7.42
N ASP A 50 -2.55 -12.13 8.73
CA ASP A 50 -2.63 -13.24 9.69
C ASP A 50 -4.07 -13.82 9.70
N GLU A 51 -5.09 -12.96 9.80
CA GLU A 51 -6.50 -13.36 9.78
C GLU A 51 -6.94 -13.94 8.42
N ALA A 52 -6.44 -13.37 7.31
CA ALA A 52 -6.68 -13.91 5.97
C ALA A 52 -5.92 -15.22 5.70
N THR A 53 -4.82 -15.50 6.41
CA THR A 53 -4.07 -16.75 6.24
C THR A 53 -4.70 -17.91 7.00
N ASP A 54 -5.35 -17.63 8.13
CA ASP A 54 -6.12 -18.60 8.92
C ASP A 54 -7.42 -19.05 8.22
N MET A 55 -7.99 -18.20 7.37
CA MET A 55 -9.07 -18.59 6.47
C MET A 55 -8.51 -19.35 5.25
N SER A 56 -8.61 -20.69 5.26
CA SER A 56 -8.07 -21.57 4.20
C SER A 56 -8.50 -21.23 2.76
N ASP A 57 -9.58 -20.46 2.58
CA ASP A 57 -10.15 -20.06 1.29
C ASP A 57 -9.55 -18.74 0.73
N VAL A 58 -8.96 -17.90 1.60
CA VAL A 58 -8.46 -16.56 1.24
C VAL A 58 -7.02 -16.59 0.71
N LYS A 59 -6.30 -17.70 0.91
CA LYS A 59 -4.95 -17.92 0.35
C LYS A 59 -4.88 -17.73 -1.16
N GLY A 60 -5.92 -18.13 -1.90
CA GLY A 60 -6.00 -17.90 -3.35
C GLY A 60 -6.12 -16.42 -3.70
N GLY A 61 -7.02 -15.69 -3.04
CA GLY A 61 -7.28 -14.28 -3.32
C GLY A 61 -6.10 -13.35 -3.00
N LEU A 62 -5.32 -13.66 -1.96
CA LEU A 62 -4.11 -12.90 -1.62
C LEU A 62 -2.96 -13.15 -2.60
N LEU A 63 -2.79 -14.39 -3.07
CA LEU A 63 -1.82 -14.71 -4.12
C LEU A 63 -2.16 -13.98 -5.42
N ASP A 64 -3.42 -14.00 -5.85
CA ASP A 64 -3.86 -13.30 -7.06
C ASP A 64 -3.71 -11.77 -6.92
N SER A 65 -4.06 -11.22 -5.75
CA SER A 65 -3.90 -9.79 -5.46
C SER A 65 -2.42 -9.37 -5.44
N SER A 66 -1.54 -10.17 -4.84
CA SER A 66 -0.10 -9.89 -4.83
C SER A 66 0.53 -10.01 -6.21
N ILE A 67 0.09 -10.97 -7.04
CA ILE A 67 0.47 -11.06 -8.46
C ILE A 67 0.04 -9.81 -9.22
N SER A 68 -1.17 -9.31 -9.00
CA SER A 68 -1.65 -8.08 -9.67
C SER A 68 -0.85 -6.83 -9.24
N LEU A 69 -0.49 -6.73 -7.97
CA LEU A 69 0.35 -5.64 -7.44
C LEU A 69 1.78 -5.71 -7.96
N LEU A 70 2.38 -6.91 -7.97
CA LEU A 70 3.71 -7.15 -8.52
C LEU A 70 3.72 -6.86 -10.02
N SER A 71 2.73 -7.34 -10.77
CA SER A 71 2.56 -7.07 -12.19
C SER A 71 2.36 -5.57 -12.45
N GLY A 72 1.56 -4.88 -11.62
CA GLY A 72 1.38 -3.43 -11.69
C GLY A 72 2.67 -2.65 -11.40
N TYR A 73 3.46 -3.07 -10.41
CA TYR A 73 4.75 -2.47 -10.09
C TYR A 73 5.79 -2.71 -11.19
N LEU A 74 5.87 -3.94 -11.71
CA LEU A 74 6.74 -4.30 -12.83
C LEU A 74 6.34 -3.54 -14.10
N SER A 75 5.05 -3.48 -14.42
CA SER A 75 4.50 -2.70 -15.53
C SER A 75 4.86 -1.22 -15.38
N LYS A 76 4.68 -0.62 -14.20
CA LYS A 76 5.11 0.75 -13.92
C LYS A 76 6.62 0.93 -14.12
N LYS A 77 7.43 -0.01 -13.64
CA LYS A 77 8.89 0.03 -13.77
C LYS A 77 9.37 -0.13 -15.22
N VAL A 78 8.66 -0.92 -16.03
CA VAL A 78 8.96 -1.12 -17.47
C VAL A 78 8.50 0.07 -18.29
N ILE A 79 7.29 0.59 -18.06
CA ILE A 79 6.71 1.70 -18.85
C ILE A 79 7.43 3.03 -18.54
N PHE A 80 7.70 3.32 -17.28
CA PHE A 80 8.26 4.61 -16.87
C PHE A 80 9.79 4.58 -16.66
N GLY A 81 10.42 3.40 -16.73
CA GLY A 81 11.84 3.20 -16.39
C GLY A 81 12.16 3.55 -14.93
N SER A 82 13.42 3.41 -14.50
CA SER A 82 13.90 3.84 -13.17
C SER A 82 13.94 5.38 -13.00
N THR A 83 13.19 6.13 -13.82
CA THR A 83 13.24 7.59 -13.85
C THR A 83 12.55 8.12 -12.58
N HIS A 84 13.33 8.77 -11.72
CA HIS A 84 12.81 9.41 -10.50
C HIS A 84 12.19 10.79 -10.79
N ASN A 85 12.13 11.22 -12.06
CA ASN A 85 11.63 12.54 -12.40
C ASN A 85 10.13 12.49 -12.76
N PRO A 86 9.22 12.95 -11.88
CA PRO A 86 7.78 12.92 -12.10
C PRO A 86 7.35 13.72 -13.34
N LEU A 87 8.13 14.72 -13.78
CA LEU A 87 7.84 15.48 -14.99
C LEU A 87 7.98 14.62 -16.25
N LYS A 88 8.98 13.72 -16.30
CA LYS A 88 9.16 12.81 -17.44
C LYS A 88 8.03 11.79 -17.53
N ILE A 89 7.53 11.32 -16.39
CA ILE A 89 6.37 10.44 -16.29
C ILE A 89 5.14 11.15 -16.85
N PHE A 90 4.86 12.36 -16.38
CA PHE A 90 3.73 13.16 -16.85
C PHE A 90 3.80 13.43 -18.37
N MET A 91 4.97 13.84 -18.87
CA MET A 91 5.15 14.09 -20.29
C MET A 91 4.98 12.82 -21.14
N GLY A 92 5.49 11.68 -20.67
CA GLY A 92 5.29 10.39 -21.32
C GLY A 92 3.81 10.00 -21.39
N THR A 93 3.06 10.23 -20.31
CA THR A 93 1.61 10.00 -20.27
C THR A 93 0.87 10.91 -21.25
N LEU A 94 1.22 12.20 -21.34
CA LEU A 94 0.59 13.11 -22.30
C LEU A 94 0.85 12.69 -23.76
N ILE A 95 2.09 12.31 -24.07
CA ILE A 95 2.46 11.79 -25.40
C ILE A 95 1.67 10.51 -25.70
N GLN A 96 1.58 9.58 -24.75
CA GLN A 96 0.84 8.34 -24.89
C GLN A 96 -0.65 8.60 -25.13
N VAL A 97 -1.28 9.51 -24.38
CA VAL A 97 -2.68 9.90 -24.57
C VAL A 97 -2.88 10.53 -25.96
N GLY A 98 -1.96 11.40 -26.39
CA GLY A 98 -1.98 12.01 -27.73
C GLY A 98 -1.90 10.97 -28.85
N ILE A 99 -0.93 10.05 -28.78
CA ILE A 99 -0.77 8.96 -29.76
C ILE A 99 -2.01 8.07 -29.74
N THR A 100 -2.52 7.71 -28.56
CA THR A 100 -3.71 6.85 -28.41
C THR A 100 -4.95 7.51 -29.04
N SER A 101 -5.10 8.83 -28.92
CA SER A 101 -6.20 9.59 -29.52
C SER A 101 -6.11 9.66 -31.04
N LEU A 102 -4.90 9.76 -31.60
CA LEU A 102 -4.71 9.76 -33.06
C LEU A 102 -4.90 8.37 -33.66
N VAL A 103 -4.41 7.34 -32.98
CA VAL A 103 -4.57 5.93 -33.37
C VAL A 103 -6.02 5.49 -33.28
N SER A 104 -6.77 5.93 -32.25
CA SER A 104 -8.19 5.58 -32.11
C SER A 104 -9.07 6.21 -33.20
N LYS A 105 -8.72 7.40 -33.70
CA LYS A 105 -9.42 8.05 -34.83
C LYS A 105 -9.19 7.34 -36.17
N HIS A 106 -8.06 6.67 -36.35
CA HIS A 106 -7.70 5.92 -37.57
C HIS A 106 -7.68 4.39 -37.31
N ALA A 107 -8.45 3.94 -36.32
CA ALA A 107 -8.40 2.57 -35.81
C ALA A 107 -8.71 1.52 -36.88
N SER A 108 -9.56 1.82 -37.87
CA SER A 108 -9.91 0.91 -38.96
C SER A 108 -8.73 0.62 -39.89
N GLU A 109 -7.98 1.64 -40.30
CA GLU A 109 -6.78 1.49 -41.13
C GLU A 109 -5.65 0.81 -40.36
N ILE A 110 -5.42 1.23 -39.11
CA ILE A 110 -4.37 0.65 -38.26
C ILE A 110 -4.67 -0.82 -37.93
N LYS A 111 -5.94 -1.19 -37.72
CA LYS A 111 -6.35 -2.59 -37.51
C LYS A 111 -6.04 -3.44 -38.74
N SER A 112 -6.22 -2.91 -39.95
CA SER A 112 -5.89 -3.62 -41.20
C SER A 112 -4.38 -3.78 -41.43
N VAL A 113 -3.57 -2.80 -41.04
CA VAL A 113 -2.11 -2.88 -41.12
C VAL A 113 -1.57 -3.84 -40.05
N THR A 114 -2.08 -3.74 -38.83
CA THR A 114 -1.69 -4.60 -37.71
C THR A 114 -2.06 -6.06 -37.99
N SER A 115 -3.25 -6.33 -38.55
CA SER A 115 -3.64 -7.70 -38.93
C SER A 115 -2.78 -8.24 -40.07
N ARG A 116 -2.39 -7.42 -41.04
CA ARG A 116 -1.47 -7.83 -42.12
C ARG A 116 -0.07 -8.14 -41.57
N ILE A 117 0.46 -7.31 -40.67
CA ILE A 117 1.77 -7.55 -40.05
C ILE A 117 1.72 -8.79 -39.16
N ALA A 118 0.68 -8.95 -38.34
CA ALA A 118 0.49 -10.13 -37.50
C ALA A 118 0.40 -11.41 -38.35
N ASN A 119 -0.38 -11.39 -39.45
CA ASN A 119 -0.48 -12.51 -40.37
C ASN A 119 0.84 -12.80 -41.07
N LEU A 120 1.64 -11.80 -41.44
CA LEU A 120 2.98 -12.00 -42.03
C LEU A 120 3.96 -12.61 -41.03
N LEU A 121 3.90 -12.21 -39.76
CA LEU A 121 4.74 -12.78 -38.70
C LEU A 121 4.32 -14.22 -38.37
N ILE A 122 3.02 -14.49 -38.26
CA ILE A 122 2.48 -15.84 -38.01
C ILE A 122 2.77 -16.75 -39.21
N ALA A 123 2.59 -16.27 -40.44
CA ALA A 123 2.89 -17.04 -41.65
C ALA A 123 4.40 -17.33 -41.82
N LYS A 124 5.27 -16.41 -41.36
CA LYS A 124 6.72 -16.62 -41.37
C LYS A 124 7.18 -17.59 -40.27
N VAL A 125 6.47 -17.63 -39.14
CA VAL A 125 6.69 -18.60 -38.05
C VAL A 125 6.11 -19.98 -38.39
N HIS A 126 5.05 -20.06 -39.19
CA HIS A 126 4.39 -21.32 -39.57
C HIS A 126 4.83 -21.87 -40.93
N LYS A 127 5.93 -21.38 -41.53
CA LYS A 127 6.49 -22.00 -42.74
C LYS A 127 7.30 -23.23 -42.31
N PRO A 128 6.83 -24.48 -42.52
CA PRO A 128 7.67 -25.65 -42.33
C PRO A 128 8.85 -25.56 -43.32
N ALA A 129 10.03 -25.95 -42.83
CA ALA A 129 11.23 -26.15 -43.63
C ALA A 129 10.99 -27.16 -44.75
#